data_AF-A0A368VT64-F1
#
_entry.id   AF-A0A368VT64-F1
#
_cell.length_a   1.000
_cell.length_b   1.000
_cell.length_c   1.000
_cell.angle_alpha   90.00
_cell.angle_beta   90.00
_cell.angle_gamma   90.00
#
_symmetry.space_group_name_H-M   'P 1'
#
loop_
_entity.id
_entity.type
_entity.pdbx_description
1 polymer ?
#
loop_
_entity_poly.entity_id
_entity_poly.type
_entity_poly.pdbx_seq_one_letter_code
_entity_poly.pdbx_strand_id
1 'polypeptide(L)'
;MDTQRATVPRRATAEQPTVAHRGQPPRQATAQYPQQPDPASPGPETKAYGREEAVPAAPAPVLGSEVRDVDVSAAAFRNLLVGGGVSGFLTILCAAALTDDGGSVWLWFWQIVFGAIFLWFVASAKGSLSSRGFLLDRHALHARTRGEVFGIPWSEIGAAGIGSLPPIQRKRPVPPERRRAFEFYPADPEFVHRHPELERWRIDEPAPMPGLPGVRYRFHLPPLSRLPRRLEHAVQELAPHKWVGHYRRQFPPQ
;
A
#
# COMPACT_ATOMS: atom_id res chain seq x y z
N MET A 1 55.33 48.64 13.30
CA MET A 1 55.74 47.92 14.50
C MET A 1 55.34 46.47 14.32
N ASP A 2 56.35 45.63 14.06
CA ASP A 2 56.34 44.17 14.22
C ASP A 2 55.76 43.79 15.60
N THR A 3 55.15 42.63 15.85
CA THR A 3 55.59 41.22 15.73
C THR A 3 54.31 40.38 16.02
N GLN A 4 54.06 39.12 15.67
CA GLN A 4 54.90 37.92 15.56
C GLN A 4 54.05 36.77 14.99
N ARG A 5 54.66 35.90 14.18
CA ARG A 5 54.15 34.62 13.67
C ARG A 5 54.25 33.51 14.74
N ALA A 6 53.39 32.48 14.64
CA ALA A 6 53.70 31.06 14.87
C ALA A 6 52.51 30.22 14.34
N THR A 7 52.57 29.46 13.23
CA THR A 7 53.32 28.22 12.90
C THR A 7 52.83 26.97 13.66
N VAL A 8 51.98 26.21 12.96
CA VAL A 8 51.61 24.77 13.09
C VAL A 8 52.89 23.91 12.95
N PRO A 9 53.11 22.76 13.67
CA PRO A 9 52.63 21.44 13.18
C PRO A 9 52.57 20.26 14.20
N ARG A 10 51.74 19.24 13.91
CA ARG A 10 52.24 17.85 13.80
C ARG A 10 51.20 16.83 13.32
N ARG A 11 51.69 15.98 12.41
CA ARG A 11 51.11 14.75 11.85
C ARG A 11 51.79 13.56 12.54
N ALA A 12 51.05 12.50 12.82
CA ALA A 12 51.53 11.12 12.97
C ALA A 12 50.36 10.20 12.54
N THR A 13 50.45 9.38 11.47
CA THR A 13 51.15 8.07 11.36
C THR A 13 50.49 7.02 12.27
N ALA A 14 50.15 5.79 11.90
CA ALA A 14 49.96 5.03 10.66
C ALA A 14 49.28 3.69 11.09
N GLU A 15 49.14 2.75 10.15
CA GLU A 15 49.00 1.29 10.34
C GLU A 15 47.58 0.65 10.30
N GLN A 16 47.20 0.25 9.08
CA GLN A 16 46.69 -1.10 8.76
C GLN A 16 47.73 -2.17 9.16
N PRO A 17 47.41 -3.48 9.37
CA PRO A 17 46.55 -4.33 8.52
C PRO A 17 45.65 -5.28 9.33
N THR A 18 44.79 -6.14 8.75
CA THR A 18 45.15 -7.56 8.54
C THR A 18 43.91 -8.36 8.10
N VAL A 19 44.07 -9.00 6.93
CA VAL A 19 43.56 -10.32 6.51
C VAL A 19 42.08 -10.47 6.10
N ALA A 20 41.94 -10.57 4.79
CA ALA A 20 40.90 -11.32 4.11
C ALA A 20 40.92 -12.80 4.51
N HIS A 21 39.78 -13.37 4.90
CA HIS A 21 39.59 -14.82 4.85
C HIS A 21 38.61 -15.18 3.74
N ARG A 22 39.21 -15.59 2.62
CA ARG A 22 38.58 -16.22 1.46
C ARG A 22 38.34 -17.70 1.82
N GLY A 23 37.08 -18.06 2.02
CA GLY A 23 36.64 -19.45 2.14
C GLY A 23 35.32 -19.63 1.42
N GLN A 24 35.38 -19.99 0.13
CA GLN A 24 34.24 -20.53 -0.62
C GLN A 24 34.02 -22.02 -0.27
N PRO A 25 32.83 -22.57 -0.54
CA PRO A 25 32.18 -23.60 0.25
C PRO A 25 32.43 -25.04 -0.24
N PRO A 26 32.14 -26.06 0.57
CA PRO A 26 31.77 -27.39 0.07
C PRO A 26 30.23 -27.50 0.02
N ARG A 27 29.67 -27.67 -1.17
CA ARG A 27 29.34 -28.96 -1.83
C ARG A 27 28.03 -29.57 -1.34
N GLN A 28 27.09 -29.53 -2.29
CA GLN A 28 25.89 -30.34 -2.43
C GLN A 28 26.08 -31.77 -1.94
N ALA A 29 25.23 -32.20 -1.01
CA ALA A 29 24.95 -33.60 -0.77
C ALA A 29 23.61 -33.94 -1.45
N THR A 30 23.71 -34.40 -2.70
CA THR A 30 22.67 -35.18 -3.37
C THR A 30 22.59 -36.54 -2.69
N ALA A 31 21.48 -36.82 -2.00
CA ALA A 31 21.09 -38.18 -1.64
C ALA A 31 20.15 -38.72 -2.72
N GLN A 32 20.68 -39.59 -3.57
CA GLN A 32 19.94 -40.54 -4.39
C GLN A 32 19.91 -41.87 -3.65
N TYR A 33 18.75 -42.50 -3.54
CA TYR A 33 18.54 -43.96 -3.40
C TYR A 33 17.04 -44.27 -3.64
N PRO A 34 16.65 -45.52 -3.97
CA PRO A 34 16.43 -45.98 -5.33
C PRO A 34 14.96 -46.36 -5.64
N GLN A 35 14.76 -46.81 -6.89
CA GLN A 35 13.53 -47.24 -7.55
C GLN A 35 12.67 -48.29 -6.80
N GLN A 36 11.36 -48.12 -6.97
CA GLN A 36 10.23 -49.06 -6.80
C GLN A 36 10.26 -50.18 -7.86
N PRO A 37 9.70 -51.39 -7.61
CA PRO A 37 8.34 -51.70 -8.11
C PRO A 37 7.41 -52.53 -7.18
N ASP A 38 6.12 -52.23 -7.33
CA ASP A 38 4.82 -52.84 -6.93
C ASP A 38 4.71 -54.40 -6.97
N PRO A 39 3.61 -55.09 -6.55
CA PRO A 39 2.20 -54.65 -6.41
C PRO A 39 1.36 -55.29 -5.26
N ALA A 40 0.50 -54.52 -4.59
CA ALA A 40 -0.70 -55.06 -3.93
C ALA A 40 -1.67 -53.94 -3.52
N SER A 41 -2.60 -53.58 -4.40
CA SER A 41 -3.85 -52.95 -3.98
C SER A 41 -4.75 -54.02 -3.37
N PRO A 42 -5.25 -53.79 -2.16
CA PRO A 42 -6.68 -53.54 -2.01
C PRO A 42 -6.90 -52.23 -1.23
N GLY A 43 -7.80 -51.37 -1.75
CA GLY A 43 -8.15 -50.10 -1.11
C GLY A 43 -8.61 -50.30 0.35
N PRO A 44 -8.42 -49.29 1.21
CA PRO A 44 -9.52 -48.36 1.46
C PRO A 44 -9.02 -46.93 1.84
N GLU A 45 -9.95 -46.09 2.28
CA GLU A 45 -9.73 -44.89 3.09
C GLU A 45 -9.40 -43.60 2.34
N THR A 46 -10.48 -42.84 2.14
CA THR A 46 -10.53 -41.38 2.12
C THR A 46 -9.45 -40.80 3.03
N LYS A 47 -8.34 -40.34 2.45
CA LYS A 47 -7.37 -39.49 3.13
C LYS A 47 -8.05 -38.16 3.42
N ALA A 48 -8.69 -38.09 4.58
CA ALA A 48 -8.96 -36.82 5.25
C ALA A 48 -7.61 -36.15 5.46
N TYR A 49 -7.30 -35.15 4.62
CA TYR A 49 -6.20 -34.25 4.90
C TYR A 49 -6.43 -33.69 6.29
N GLY A 50 -5.47 -33.95 7.17
CA GLY A 50 -5.42 -33.40 8.51
C GLY A 50 -5.69 -31.91 8.40
N ARG A 51 -6.76 -31.51 9.08
CA ARG A 51 -7.11 -30.13 9.38
C ARG A 51 -5.86 -29.47 9.95
N GLU A 52 -5.10 -28.78 9.11
CA GLU A 52 -4.16 -27.75 9.56
C GLU A 52 -4.95 -26.91 10.57
N GLU A 53 -4.44 -26.88 11.79
CA GLU A 53 -4.98 -26.10 12.88
C GLU A 53 -5.22 -24.70 12.35
N ALA A 54 -6.50 -24.38 12.16
CA ALA A 54 -6.94 -23.04 11.88
C ALA A 54 -6.48 -22.22 13.08
N VAL A 55 -5.38 -21.48 12.88
CA VAL A 55 -5.00 -20.34 13.71
C VAL A 55 -6.31 -19.60 13.97
N PRO A 56 -6.75 -19.43 15.23
CA PRO A 56 -8.04 -18.83 15.50
C PRO A 56 -8.08 -17.49 14.79
N ALA A 57 -8.94 -17.40 13.76
CA ALA A 57 -9.19 -16.17 13.05
C ALA A 57 -9.50 -15.13 14.12
N ALA A 58 -8.70 -14.07 14.18
CA ALA A 58 -8.92 -12.97 15.11
C ALA A 58 -10.42 -12.61 15.06
N PRO A 59 -11.07 -12.43 16.23
CA PRO A 59 -12.50 -12.17 16.28
C PRO A 59 -12.82 -11.03 15.31
N ALA A 60 -13.76 -11.29 14.39
CA ALA A 60 -14.17 -10.29 13.43
C ALA A 60 -14.52 -9.00 14.19
N PRO A 61 -13.96 -7.84 13.81
CA PRO A 61 -14.19 -6.61 14.54
C PRO A 61 -15.70 -6.35 14.59
N VAL A 62 -16.25 -6.29 15.81
CA VAL A 62 -17.66 -5.96 16.03
C VAL A 62 -17.84 -4.50 15.63
N LEU A 63 -18.36 -4.31 14.42
CA LEU A 63 -18.65 -3.01 13.83
C LEU A 63 -19.89 -2.44 14.52
N GLY A 64 -19.77 -1.25 15.13
CA GLY A 64 -20.90 -0.56 15.75
C GLY A 64 -21.96 -0.13 14.73
N SER A 65 -23.14 0.25 15.23
CA SER A 65 -24.28 0.67 14.40
C SER A 65 -24.06 2.00 13.67
N GLU A 66 -22.99 2.75 13.98
CA GLU A 66 -22.64 4.05 13.37
C GLU A 66 -21.35 3.99 12.53
N VAL A 67 -21.05 2.86 11.90
CA VAL A 67 -19.85 2.73 11.08
C VAL A 67 -19.93 3.56 9.82
N ARG A 68 -18.91 4.41 9.62
CA ARG A 68 -18.65 5.11 8.37
C ARG A 68 -17.69 4.31 7.50
N ASP A 69 -18.21 3.69 6.44
CA ASP A 69 -17.36 3.08 5.41
C ASP A 69 -16.84 4.15 4.45
N VAL A 70 -15.54 4.43 4.54
CA VAL A 70 -14.81 5.23 3.57
C VAL A 70 -14.16 4.27 2.58
N ASP A 71 -14.99 3.81 1.64
CA ASP A 71 -14.57 2.83 0.66
C ASP A 71 -13.81 3.46 -0.52
N VAL A 72 -12.68 2.84 -0.88
CA VAL A 72 -11.92 3.15 -2.09
C VAL A 72 -12.59 2.53 -3.32
N SER A 73 -13.20 1.35 -3.20
CA SER A 73 -13.74 0.62 -4.36
C SER A 73 -14.96 1.30 -5.00
N ALA A 74 -15.87 1.88 -4.21
CA ALA A 74 -17.06 2.55 -4.75
C ALA A 74 -16.74 3.69 -5.74
N ALA A 75 -15.69 4.48 -5.48
CA ALA A 75 -15.30 5.59 -6.35
C ALA A 75 -14.73 5.11 -7.70
N ALA A 76 -13.96 4.02 -7.67
CA ALA A 76 -13.41 3.45 -8.88
C ALA A 76 -14.42 2.62 -9.67
N PHE A 77 -15.34 1.95 -8.99
CA PHE A 77 -16.47 1.27 -9.62
C PHE A 77 -17.35 2.27 -10.39
N ARG A 78 -17.60 3.46 -9.83
CA ARG A 78 -18.33 4.51 -10.55
C ARG A 78 -17.58 5.00 -11.80
N ASN A 79 -16.27 5.22 -11.70
CA ASN A 79 -15.46 5.62 -12.85
C ASN A 79 -15.39 4.52 -13.92
N LEU A 80 -15.37 3.24 -13.50
CA LEU A 80 -15.48 2.09 -14.39
C LEU A 80 -16.84 2.07 -15.10
N LEU A 81 -17.94 2.23 -14.36
CA LEU A 81 -19.29 2.22 -14.91
C LEU A 81 -19.49 3.33 -15.95
N VAL A 82 -19.08 4.55 -15.63
CA VAL A 82 -19.26 5.69 -16.53
C VAL A 82 -18.27 5.64 -17.69
N GLY A 83 -16.97 5.51 -17.42
CA GLY A 83 -15.94 5.54 -18.45
C GLY A 83 -15.87 4.26 -19.28
N GLY A 84 -15.91 3.10 -18.61
CA GLY A 84 -15.98 1.79 -19.24
C GLY A 84 -17.31 1.54 -19.94
N GLY A 85 -18.43 1.93 -19.34
CA GLY A 85 -19.75 1.77 -19.98
C GLY A 85 -19.86 2.57 -21.28
N VAL A 86 -19.48 3.85 -21.27
CA VAL A 86 -19.53 4.70 -22.47
C VAL A 86 -18.56 4.22 -23.56
N SER A 87 -17.31 3.89 -23.19
CA SER A 87 -16.33 3.40 -24.16
C SER A 87 -16.70 2.03 -24.74
N GLY A 88 -17.22 1.12 -23.92
CA GLY A 88 -17.72 -0.19 -24.38
C GLY A 88 -18.92 -0.04 -25.31
N PHE A 89 -19.90 0.81 -24.97
CA PHE A 89 -21.06 1.07 -25.82
C PHE A 89 -20.68 1.68 -27.17
N LEU A 90 -19.77 2.66 -27.19
CA LEU A 90 -19.27 3.25 -28.43
C LEU A 90 -18.51 2.23 -29.29
N THR A 91 -17.74 1.34 -28.67
CA THR A 91 -17.06 0.25 -29.39
C THR A 91 -18.06 -0.67 -30.11
N ILE A 92 -19.17 -1.01 -29.44
CA ILE A 92 -20.24 -1.84 -30.01
C ILE A 92 -20.98 -1.10 -31.13
N LEU A 93 -21.28 0.19 -30.97
CA LEU A 93 -21.91 0.99 -32.01
C LEU A 93 -21.03 1.10 -33.27
N CYS A 94 -19.73 1.32 -33.11
CA CYS A 94 -18.80 1.32 -34.25
C CYS A 94 -18.77 -0.05 -34.93
N ALA A 95 -18.77 -1.15 -34.18
CA ALA A 95 -18.80 -2.50 -34.73
C ALA A 95 -20.08 -2.78 -35.53
N ALA A 96 -21.24 -2.36 -35.02
CA ALA A 96 -22.53 -2.51 -35.69
C ALA A 96 -22.63 -1.66 -36.97
N ALA A 97 -22.12 -0.42 -36.95
CA ALA A 97 -22.08 0.42 -38.14
C ALA A 97 -21.14 -0.13 -39.22
N LEU A 98 -20.08 -0.85 -38.84
CA LEU A 98 -19.16 -1.49 -39.79
C LEU A 98 -19.77 -2.70 -40.49
N THR A 99 -20.74 -3.38 -39.86
CA THR A 99 -21.44 -4.53 -40.46
C THR A 99 -22.52 -4.14 -41.47
N ASP A 100 -23.10 -2.95 -41.34
CA ASP A 100 -24.23 -2.52 -42.18
C ASP A 100 -23.81 -1.81 -43.47
N ASP A 101 -22.77 -0.95 -43.46
CA ASP A 101 -22.51 0.00 -44.56
C ASP A 101 -21.18 -0.15 -45.33
N GLY A 102 -20.44 -1.25 -45.18
CA GLY A 102 -19.15 -1.42 -45.86
C GLY A 102 -18.09 -0.46 -45.28
N GLY A 103 -17.43 -0.92 -44.23
CA GLY A 103 -16.72 -0.08 -43.27
C GLY A 103 -15.73 0.95 -43.82
N SER A 104 -15.97 2.23 -43.51
CA SER A 104 -14.97 3.29 -43.63
C SER A 104 -13.80 3.06 -42.68
N VAL A 105 -12.57 3.23 -43.17
CA VAL A 105 -11.32 3.17 -42.38
C VAL A 105 -11.40 4.05 -41.12
N TRP A 106 -12.16 5.13 -41.17
CA TRP A 106 -12.40 6.03 -40.04
C TRP A 106 -13.15 5.36 -38.88
N LEU A 107 -14.17 4.54 -39.16
CA LEU A 107 -14.92 3.80 -38.15
C LEU A 107 -14.06 2.73 -37.48
N TRP A 108 -13.20 2.06 -38.24
CA TRP A 108 -12.22 1.11 -37.72
C TRP A 108 -11.24 1.77 -36.74
N PHE A 109 -10.73 2.96 -37.08
CA PHE A 109 -9.85 3.72 -36.18
C PHE A 109 -10.54 4.03 -34.85
N TRP A 110 -11.76 4.55 -34.88
CA TRP A 110 -12.51 4.87 -33.65
C TRP A 110 -12.87 3.64 -32.83
N GLN A 111 -13.21 2.51 -33.47
CA GLN A 111 -13.45 1.25 -32.77
C GLN A 111 -12.22 0.79 -31.99
N ILE A 112 -11.03 0.85 -32.58
CA ILE A 112 -9.77 0.49 -31.90
C ILE A 112 -9.49 1.44 -30.74
N VAL A 113 -9.68 2.75 -30.94
CA VAL A 113 -9.48 3.75 -29.89
C VAL A 113 -10.41 3.51 -28.70
N PHE A 114 -11.72 3.36 -28.93
CA PHE A 114 -12.68 3.10 -27.87
C PHE A 114 -12.46 1.74 -27.21
N GLY A 115 -12.13 0.72 -28.01
CA GLY A 115 -11.79 -0.61 -27.50
C GLY A 115 -10.56 -0.59 -26.60
N ALA A 116 -9.50 0.13 -26.98
CA ALA A 116 -8.30 0.29 -26.16
C ALA A 116 -8.59 1.06 -24.86
N ILE A 117 -9.40 2.12 -24.92
CA ILE A 117 -9.84 2.86 -23.72
C ILE A 117 -10.67 1.96 -22.81
N PHE A 118 -11.59 1.17 -23.37
CA PHE A 118 -12.40 0.21 -22.60
C PHE A 118 -11.52 -0.84 -21.93
N LEU A 119 -10.57 -1.43 -22.66
CA LEU A 119 -9.64 -2.42 -22.13
C LEU A 119 -8.76 -1.82 -21.02
N TRP A 120 -8.33 -0.57 -21.17
CA TRP A 120 -7.63 0.18 -20.14
C TRP A 120 -8.48 0.36 -18.87
N PHE A 121 -9.76 0.70 -19.01
CA PHE A 121 -10.69 0.79 -17.87
C PHE A 121 -10.87 -0.56 -17.17
N VAL A 122 -11.05 -1.64 -17.93
CA VAL A 122 -11.19 -3.01 -17.38
C VAL A 122 -9.92 -3.44 -16.64
N ALA A 123 -8.74 -3.22 -17.23
CA ALA A 123 -7.46 -3.53 -16.59
C ALA A 123 -7.24 -2.69 -15.32
N SER A 124 -7.61 -1.40 -15.35
CA SER A 124 -7.53 -0.51 -14.21
C SER A 124 -8.51 -0.88 -13.09
N ALA A 125 -9.67 -1.46 -13.43
CA ALA A 125 -10.67 -1.96 -12.48
C ALA A 125 -10.09 -3.03 -11.55
N LYS A 126 -9.32 -3.96 -12.12
CA LYS A 126 -8.71 -5.08 -11.39
C LYS A 126 -7.77 -4.60 -10.28
N GLY A 127 -7.10 -3.47 -10.48
CA GLY A 127 -6.28 -2.81 -9.47
C GLY A 127 -7.11 -2.13 -8.36
N SER A 128 -8.30 -1.64 -8.69
CA SER A 128 -9.14 -0.88 -7.76
C SER A 128 -10.19 -1.68 -6.99
N LEU A 129 -10.46 -2.91 -7.42
CA LEU A 129 -11.29 -3.88 -6.69
C LEU A 129 -10.55 -4.53 -5.52
N SER A 130 -9.26 -4.22 -5.31
CA SER A 130 -8.60 -4.63 -4.07
C SER A 130 -9.27 -3.86 -2.93
N SER A 131 -10.01 -4.55 -2.05
CA SER A 131 -10.79 -3.96 -0.95
C SER A 131 -9.88 -3.15 0.00
N ARG A 132 -9.59 -1.92 -0.38
CA ARG A 132 -8.80 -0.96 0.39
C ARG A 132 -9.77 0.09 0.88
N GLY A 133 -9.62 0.51 2.11
CA GLY A 133 -10.57 1.47 2.67
C GLY A 133 -10.38 1.60 4.16
N PHE A 134 -11.22 2.42 4.76
CA PHE A 134 -11.23 2.63 6.18
C PHE A 134 -12.67 2.56 6.66
N LEU A 135 -12.91 1.77 7.70
CA LEU A 135 -14.17 1.82 8.43
C LEU A 135 -13.88 2.61 9.70
N LEU A 136 -14.60 3.70 9.93
CA LEU A 136 -14.42 4.52 11.12
C LEU A 136 -15.67 4.40 11.97
N ASP A 137 -15.49 4.09 13.24
CA ASP A 137 -16.55 4.10 14.25
C ASP A 137 -16.12 5.02 15.40
N ARG A 138 -16.98 5.26 16.39
CA ARG A 138 -16.67 6.07 17.58
C ARG A 138 -15.56 5.47 18.44
N HIS A 139 -15.31 4.17 18.32
CA HIS A 139 -14.36 3.45 19.17
C HIS A 139 -13.02 3.19 18.49
N ALA A 140 -13.01 3.00 17.17
CA ALA A 140 -11.82 2.57 16.45
C ALA A 140 -11.78 3.05 15.00
N LEU A 141 -10.55 3.11 14.49
CA LEU A 141 -10.21 3.17 13.09
C LEU A 141 -9.93 1.75 12.60
N HIS A 142 -10.69 1.27 11.62
CA HIS A 142 -10.43 -0.01 10.98
C HIS A 142 -9.80 0.19 9.61
N ALA A 143 -8.54 -0.20 9.44
CA ALA A 143 -7.88 -0.20 8.15
C ALA A 143 -8.23 -1.50 7.39
N ARG A 144 -8.94 -1.37 6.25
CA ARG A 144 -9.29 -2.49 5.35
C ARG A 144 -8.27 -2.59 4.23
N THR A 145 -7.72 -3.78 4.03
CA THR A 145 -6.61 -4.04 3.11
C THR A 145 -6.67 -5.48 2.63
N ARG A 146 -6.86 -5.71 1.33
CA ARG A 146 -6.76 -7.03 0.64
C ARG A 146 -7.06 -8.25 1.54
N GLY A 147 -8.32 -8.37 1.96
CA GLY A 147 -8.82 -9.51 2.75
C GLY A 147 -8.67 -9.39 4.27
N GLU A 148 -7.98 -8.36 4.76
CA GLU A 148 -7.75 -8.14 6.18
C GLU A 148 -8.37 -6.81 6.64
N VAL A 149 -8.89 -6.80 7.88
CA VAL A 149 -9.43 -5.60 8.54
C VAL A 149 -8.78 -5.50 9.91
N PHE A 150 -8.06 -4.41 10.14
CA PHE A 150 -7.33 -4.17 11.39
C PHE A 150 -7.98 -3.04 12.15
N GLY A 151 -8.58 -3.34 13.30
CA GLY A 151 -9.21 -2.36 14.18
C GLY A 151 -8.20 -1.76 15.16
N ILE A 152 -8.11 -0.44 15.17
CA ILE A 152 -7.18 0.31 16.01
C ILE A 152 -8.01 1.28 16.86
N PRO A 153 -8.07 1.09 18.19
CA PRO A 153 -8.83 1.98 19.05
C PRO A 153 -8.35 3.43 18.96
N TRP A 154 -9.27 4.40 19.01
CA TRP A 154 -8.88 5.82 19.01
C TRP A 154 -8.03 6.21 20.23
N SER A 155 -8.15 5.48 21.34
CA SER A 155 -7.29 5.65 22.52
C SER A 155 -5.82 5.38 22.23
N GLU A 156 -5.53 4.47 21.29
CA GLU A 156 -4.17 4.09 20.89
C GLU A 156 -3.57 5.01 19.83
N ILE A 157 -4.40 5.85 19.21
CA ILE A 157 -3.98 6.83 18.22
C ILE A 157 -3.74 8.15 18.93
N GLY A 158 -2.52 8.65 18.91
CA GLY A 158 -2.17 9.99 19.42
C GLY A 158 -2.63 11.09 18.48
N ALA A 159 -2.39 10.90 17.18
CA ALA A 159 -2.76 11.85 16.13
C ALA A 159 -3.02 11.15 14.79
N ALA A 160 -3.78 11.78 13.90
CA ALA A 160 -4.07 11.32 12.55
C ALA A 160 -4.19 12.50 11.58
N GLY A 161 -3.70 12.34 10.36
CA GLY A 161 -3.70 13.40 9.36
C GLY A 161 -3.44 12.90 7.95
N ILE A 162 -3.39 13.85 7.00
CA ILE A 162 -3.11 13.55 5.61
C ILE A 162 -1.80 14.18 5.18
N GLY A 163 -0.83 13.32 4.91
CA GLY A 163 0.47 13.70 4.40
C GLY A 163 0.48 13.79 2.88
N SER A 164 1.01 14.88 2.34
CA SER A 164 1.15 15.11 0.90
C SER A 164 2.61 15.27 0.48
N LEU A 165 3.02 14.65 -0.63
CA LEU A 165 4.32 14.89 -1.27
C LEU A 165 4.13 15.83 -2.46
N PRO A 166 5.08 16.75 -2.72
CA PRO A 166 5.05 17.57 -3.92
C PRO A 166 5.17 16.71 -5.19
N PRO A 167 4.66 17.17 -6.35
CA PRO A 167 4.75 16.40 -7.61
C PRO A 167 6.18 16.11 -8.04
N ILE A 168 7.12 16.99 -7.67
CA ILE A 168 8.55 16.85 -7.93
C ILE A 168 9.26 17.01 -6.59
N GLN A 169 10.16 16.07 -6.29
CA GLN A 169 11.02 16.16 -5.12
C GLN A 169 12.42 15.66 -5.49
N ARG A 170 13.45 16.38 -5.07
CA ARG A 170 14.87 16.05 -5.39
C ARG A 170 15.09 15.81 -6.89
N LYS A 171 14.55 16.70 -7.71
CA LYS A 171 14.63 16.63 -9.19
C LYS A 171 14.04 15.36 -9.81
N ARG A 172 13.22 14.59 -9.08
CA ARG A 172 12.52 13.40 -9.58
C ARG A 172 11.01 13.55 -9.47
N PRO A 173 10.24 13.11 -10.49
CA PRO A 173 8.79 13.08 -10.40
C PRO A 173 8.34 12.06 -9.35
N VAL A 174 7.36 12.43 -8.53
CA VAL A 174 6.75 11.55 -7.54
C VAL A 174 5.54 10.85 -8.16
N PRO A 175 5.48 9.50 -8.13
CA PRO A 175 4.32 8.75 -8.62
C PRO A 175 3.02 9.22 -7.95
N PRO A 176 1.92 9.46 -8.71
CA PRO A 176 0.65 9.94 -8.18
C PRO A 176 0.12 9.16 -6.96
N GLU A 177 0.33 7.84 -6.95
CA GLU A 177 -0.10 6.89 -5.92
C GLU A 177 0.61 7.13 -4.58
N ARG A 178 1.82 7.70 -4.63
CA ARG A 178 2.62 8.00 -3.43
C ARG A 178 2.35 9.41 -2.89
N ARG A 179 1.72 10.28 -3.69
CA ARG A 179 1.58 11.71 -3.36
C ARG A 179 0.74 11.97 -2.14
N ARG A 180 -0.29 11.16 -1.85
CA ARG A 180 -1.13 11.34 -0.68
C ARG A 180 -1.16 10.06 0.16
N ALA A 181 -1.11 10.22 1.47
CA ALA A 181 -1.29 9.13 2.40
C ALA A 181 -2.09 9.62 3.61
N PHE A 182 -2.94 8.74 4.12
CA PHE A 182 -3.43 8.85 5.48
C PHE A 182 -2.36 8.32 6.41
N GLU A 183 -2.02 9.07 7.43
CA GLU A 183 -1.02 8.71 8.41
C GLU A 183 -1.62 8.84 9.81
N PHE A 184 -1.37 7.84 10.65
CA PHE A 184 -1.68 7.94 12.07
C PHE A 184 -0.41 7.70 12.89
N TYR A 185 -0.41 8.29 14.08
CA TYR A 185 0.69 8.33 15.01
C TYR A 185 0.23 7.64 16.29
N PRO A 186 0.93 6.58 16.74
CA PRO A 186 0.61 5.92 18.00
C PRO A 186 0.65 6.89 19.18
N ALA A 187 -0.22 6.67 20.15
CA ALA A 187 -0.23 7.41 21.42
C ALA A 187 0.94 6.99 22.32
N ASP A 188 1.40 5.74 22.18
CA ASP A 188 2.49 5.17 22.97
C ASP A 188 3.42 4.29 22.12
N PRO A 189 4.67 4.06 22.56
CA PRO A 189 5.66 3.24 21.84
C PRO A 189 5.33 1.74 21.79
N GLU A 190 4.55 1.23 22.76
CA GLU A 190 4.20 -0.19 22.87
C GLU A 190 3.19 -0.64 21.80
N PHE A 191 2.58 0.31 21.08
CA PHE A 191 1.69 0.07 19.96
C PHE A 191 2.23 -0.95 18.95
N VAL A 192 3.54 -0.91 18.67
CA VAL A 192 4.19 -1.84 17.74
C VAL A 192 4.04 -3.30 18.21
N HIS A 193 4.13 -3.53 19.51
CA HIS A 193 4.01 -4.86 20.11
C HIS A 193 2.56 -5.33 20.16
N ARG A 194 1.59 -4.42 20.31
CA ARG A 194 0.16 -4.73 20.28
C ARG A 194 -0.36 -5.01 18.87
N HIS A 195 0.24 -4.39 17.85
CA HIS A 195 -0.19 -4.47 16.46
C HIS A 195 0.95 -4.88 15.50
N PRO A 196 1.54 -6.09 15.67
CA PRO A 196 2.62 -6.57 14.79
C PRO A 196 2.18 -6.68 13.32
N GLU A 197 0.89 -6.88 13.06
CA GLU A 197 0.30 -6.95 11.72
C GLU A 197 0.41 -5.63 10.93
N LEU A 198 0.59 -4.51 11.63
CA LEU A 198 0.71 -3.19 11.02
C LEU A 198 2.16 -2.84 10.63
N GLU A 199 3.15 -3.67 10.98
CA GLU A 199 4.57 -3.38 10.78
C GLU A 199 4.90 -3.04 9.32
N ARG A 200 4.21 -3.67 8.35
CA ARG A 200 4.40 -3.42 6.92
C ARG A 200 4.06 -1.99 6.45
N TRP A 201 3.33 -1.21 7.26
CA TRP A 201 3.06 0.21 7.01
C TRP A 201 3.77 1.14 7.97
N ARG A 202 4.53 0.60 8.92
CA ARG A 202 5.32 1.40 9.84
C ARG A 202 6.38 2.17 9.08
N ILE A 203 6.51 3.43 9.43
CA ILE A 203 7.50 4.35 8.92
C ILE A 203 8.20 4.96 10.12
N ASP A 204 9.52 4.83 10.14
CA ASP A 204 10.38 5.51 11.09
C ASP A 204 11.23 6.54 10.33
N GLU A 205 10.75 7.78 10.36
CA GLU A 205 11.34 8.91 9.63
C GLU A 205 11.20 10.16 10.51
N PRO A 206 12.01 11.21 10.29
CA PRO A 206 11.81 12.49 10.98
C PRO A 206 10.35 12.96 10.92
N ALA A 207 9.89 13.56 12.02
CA ALA A 207 8.53 14.07 12.13
C ALA A 207 8.26 15.12 11.04
N PRO A 208 7.12 15.05 10.32
CA PRO A 208 6.84 15.97 9.23
C PRO A 208 6.42 17.36 9.74
N MET A 209 6.07 17.47 11.02
CA MET A 209 5.70 18.71 11.70
C MET A 209 6.08 18.64 13.18
N PRO A 210 6.28 19.81 13.83
CA PRO A 210 6.55 19.88 15.27
C PRO A 210 5.44 19.21 16.08
N GLY A 211 5.82 18.50 17.15
CA GLY A 211 4.88 17.88 18.10
C GLY A 211 4.36 16.50 17.69
N LEU A 212 4.74 15.96 16.52
CA LEU A 212 4.42 14.59 16.13
C LEU A 212 5.60 13.64 16.32
N PRO A 213 5.36 12.35 16.63
CA PRO A 213 6.43 11.36 16.69
C PRO A 213 6.96 11.02 15.29
N GLY A 214 8.22 10.57 15.24
CA GLY A 214 8.84 10.08 14.01
C GLY A 214 8.19 8.79 13.51
N VAL A 215 7.87 7.88 14.43
CA VAL A 215 7.16 6.63 14.17
C VAL A 215 5.70 6.90 13.82
N ARG A 216 5.28 6.42 12.66
CA ARG A 216 3.92 6.57 12.13
C ARG A 216 3.55 5.43 11.20
N TYR A 217 2.27 5.23 10.97
CA TYR A 217 1.77 4.22 10.03
C TYR A 217 1.16 4.90 8.82
N ARG A 218 1.59 4.50 7.61
CA ARG A 218 1.31 5.22 6.37
C ARG A 218 0.50 4.38 5.38
N PHE A 219 -0.72 4.83 5.10
CA PHE A 219 -1.62 4.22 4.14
C PHE A 219 -1.78 5.11 2.90
N HIS A 220 -1.21 4.68 1.78
CA HIS A 220 -1.31 5.42 0.53
C HIS A 220 -2.75 5.51 0.02
N LEU A 221 -3.14 6.73 -0.34
CA LEU A 221 -4.47 7.00 -0.86
C LEU A 221 -4.45 7.03 -2.39
N PRO A 222 -5.49 6.51 -3.06
CA PRO A 222 -5.56 6.52 -4.51
C PRO A 222 -5.49 7.95 -5.06
N PRO A 223 -4.78 8.16 -6.20
CA PRO A 223 -4.74 9.46 -6.84
C PRO A 223 -6.14 9.88 -7.29
N LEU A 224 -6.39 11.19 -7.32
CA LEU A 224 -7.63 11.81 -7.81
C LEU A 224 -8.92 11.33 -7.12
N SER A 225 -8.82 10.76 -5.92
CA SER A 225 -9.97 10.34 -5.12
C SER A 225 -10.50 11.47 -4.21
N ARG A 226 -11.80 11.44 -3.90
CA ARG A 226 -12.40 12.26 -2.82
C ARG A 226 -12.11 11.68 -1.42
N LEU A 227 -11.42 10.55 -1.36
CA LEU A 227 -11.12 9.81 -0.13
C LEU A 227 -10.42 10.66 0.94
N PRO A 228 -9.43 11.51 0.62
CA PRO A 228 -8.80 12.41 1.59
C PRO A 228 -9.82 13.27 2.36
N ARG A 229 -10.77 13.89 1.64
CA ARG A 229 -11.79 14.75 2.25
C ARG A 229 -12.83 13.94 3.05
N ARG A 230 -13.18 12.74 2.58
CA ARG A 230 -14.10 11.84 3.31
C ARG A 230 -13.48 11.34 4.60
N LEU A 231 -12.20 10.97 4.57
CA LEU A 231 -11.45 10.58 5.77
C LEU A 231 -11.35 11.73 6.76
N GLU A 232 -10.95 12.91 6.29
CA GLU A 232 -10.92 14.11 7.13
C GLU A 232 -12.26 14.33 7.84
N HIS A 233 -13.36 14.37 7.10
CA HIS A 233 -14.69 14.58 7.69
C HIS A 233 -15.07 13.46 8.67
N ALA A 234 -14.77 12.20 8.35
CA ALA A 234 -15.08 11.08 9.23
C ALA A 234 -14.27 11.13 10.53
N VAL A 235 -12.97 11.44 10.46
CA VAL A 235 -12.12 11.60 11.66
C VAL A 235 -12.52 12.83 12.47
N GLN A 236 -12.80 13.96 11.82
CA GLN A 236 -13.24 15.17 12.52
C GLN A 236 -14.56 14.97 13.27
N GLU A 237 -15.45 14.14 12.75
CA GLU A 237 -16.73 13.86 13.40
C GLU A 237 -16.60 12.86 14.56
N LEU A 238 -15.82 11.79 14.38
CA LEU A 238 -15.73 10.70 15.35
C LEU A 238 -14.62 10.91 16.40
N ALA A 239 -13.53 11.58 16.03
CA ALA A 239 -12.36 11.80 16.87
C ALA A 239 -11.67 13.16 16.55
N PRO A 240 -12.37 14.30 16.72
CA PRO A 240 -11.87 15.62 16.30
C PRO A 240 -10.51 15.99 16.89
N HIS A 241 -10.29 15.65 18.16
CA HIS A 241 -9.06 15.95 18.89
C HIS A 241 -7.84 15.14 18.42
N LYS A 242 -8.04 14.10 17.61
CA LYS A 242 -6.95 13.32 17.00
C LYS A 242 -6.53 13.90 15.64
N TRP A 243 -7.37 14.74 15.03
CA TRP A 243 -7.10 15.25 13.68
C TRP A 243 -6.08 16.39 13.69
N VAL A 244 -4.97 16.22 12.99
CA VAL A 244 -3.92 17.25 12.86
C VAL A 244 -3.93 18.00 11.53
N GLY A 245 -4.86 17.65 10.64
CA GLY A 245 -5.00 18.32 9.34
C GLY A 245 -4.17 17.73 8.22
N HIS A 246 -4.00 18.54 7.17
CA HIS A 246 -3.19 18.22 6.01
C HIS A 246 -1.83 18.87 6.13
N TYR A 247 -0.77 18.11 5.86
CA TYR A 247 0.60 18.62 5.92
C TYR A 247 1.43 18.16 4.72
N ARG A 248 2.54 18.86 4.50
CA ARG A 248 3.52 18.53 3.46
C ARG A 248 4.60 17.66 4.06
N ARG A 249 4.83 16.51 3.43
CA ARG A 249 5.90 15.57 3.74
C ARG A 249 7.12 15.87 2.90
N GLN A 250 8.25 15.38 3.37
CA GLN A 250 9.48 15.37 2.60
C GLN A 250 10.09 13.98 2.60
N PHE A 251 10.80 13.62 1.52
CA PHE A 251 11.60 12.40 1.55
C PHE A 251 12.74 12.54 2.59
N PRO A 252 13.14 11.43 3.25
CA PRO A 252 14.24 11.43 4.23
C PRO A 252 15.55 11.85 3.57
N PRO A 253 16.38 12.73 4.15
CA PRO A 253 17.71 13.06 3.59
C PRO A 253 18.45 11.76 3.27
N GLN A 254 18.93 11.65 2.02
CA GLN A 254 19.74 10.52 1.57
C GLN A 254 21.21 10.81 1.88
#